data_AF-A0AAD9D363-F1
#
_entry.id   AF-A0AAD9D363-F1
#
_cell.length_a   1.000
_cell.length_b   1.000
_cell.length_c   1.000
_cell.angle_alpha   90.00
_cell.angle_beta   90.00
_cell.angle_gamma   90.00
#
_symmetry.space_group_name_H-M   'P 1'
#
loop_
_entity.id
_entity.type
_entity.pdbx_description
1 polymer ?
#
loop_
_entity_poly.entity_id
_entity_poly.type
_entity_poly.pdbx_seq_one_letter_code
_entity_poly.pdbx_strand_id
1 'polypeptide(L)'
;MIYSQPDATRPPLGVYTLAAPIETSKGASPPGADDGHFHMKLDPRIHWPHNRSDQWYTSKMEEIKARGGRKANFGKAAKRMRQQRLAEERQEEEDKLVVAGGGPRPWSHHRHMDFGDVPEDELPIYVRRNEEWVRGAAWMRKMHEESRRRDACRAAELFKEHLASNGR
;
A
#
# COMPACT_ATOMS: atom_id res chain seq x y z
N MET A 1 14.31 -25.02 -11.06
CA MET A 1 15.45 -25.29 -11.96
C MET A 1 15.04 -24.90 -13.37
N ILE A 2 15.84 -24.13 -14.11
CA ILE A 2 15.42 -23.54 -15.41
C ILE A 2 15.32 -24.63 -16.49
N TYR A 3 16.26 -25.57 -16.52
CA TYR A 3 16.27 -26.69 -17.47
C TYR A 3 15.31 -27.85 -17.12
N SER A 4 14.59 -27.77 -16.01
CA SER A 4 13.64 -28.81 -15.58
C SER A 4 12.18 -28.49 -15.94
N GLN A 5 11.95 -27.48 -16.78
CA GLN A 5 10.63 -27.09 -17.25
C GLN A 5 10.31 -27.81 -18.58
N PRO A 6 9.04 -28.13 -18.86
CA PRO A 6 8.65 -28.98 -20.00
C PRO A 6 9.07 -28.43 -21.37
N ASP A 7 9.18 -27.10 -21.52
CA ASP A 7 9.55 -26.43 -22.77
C ASP A 7 10.98 -25.87 -22.76
N ALA A 8 11.80 -26.22 -21.76
CA ALA A 8 13.16 -25.72 -21.67
C ALA A 8 14.11 -26.46 -22.62
N THR A 9 15.05 -25.73 -23.20
CA THR A 9 16.13 -26.29 -24.02
C THR A 9 17.04 -27.18 -23.17
N ARG A 10 17.69 -28.19 -23.77
CA ARG A 10 18.62 -29.06 -23.04
C ARG A 10 19.78 -28.26 -22.43
N PRO A 11 20.26 -28.60 -21.22
CA PRO A 11 21.40 -27.92 -20.63
C PRO A 11 22.66 -28.10 -21.50
N PRO A 12 23.55 -27.08 -21.55
CA PRO A 12 24.80 -27.15 -22.28
C PRO A 12 25.73 -28.24 -21.72
N LEU A 13 26.63 -28.74 -22.56
CA LEU A 13 27.55 -29.83 -22.24
C LEU A 13 28.38 -29.50 -20.97
N GLY A 14 28.29 -30.35 -19.94
CA GLY A 14 28.95 -30.15 -18.65
C GLY A 14 28.06 -29.60 -17.52
N VAL A 15 26.81 -29.20 -17.82
CA VAL A 15 25.83 -28.81 -16.80
C VAL A 15 24.94 -30.01 -16.45
N TYR A 16 25.25 -30.67 -15.34
CA TYR A 16 24.45 -31.78 -14.81
C TYR A 16 23.31 -31.22 -13.95
N THR A 17 22.07 -31.40 -14.40
CA THR A 17 20.91 -31.12 -13.55
C THR A 17 20.57 -32.37 -12.75
N LEU A 18 20.82 -32.34 -11.44
CA LEU A 18 20.20 -33.28 -10.51
C LEU A 18 18.70 -32.95 -10.51
N ALA A 19 17.93 -33.67 -11.32
CA ALA A 19 16.49 -33.68 -11.20
C ALA A 19 16.17 -34.30 -9.83
N ALA A 20 16.02 -33.45 -8.82
CA ALA A 20 15.31 -33.86 -7.62
C ALA A 20 13.95 -34.36 -8.09
N PRO A 21 13.50 -35.57 -7.72
CA PRO A 21 12.16 -36.03 -8.04
C PRO A 21 11.20 -35.09 -7.32
N ILE A 22 10.71 -34.08 -8.04
CA ILE A 22 9.48 -33.42 -7.69
C ILE A 22 8.45 -34.45 -8.12
N GLU A 23 8.08 -35.35 -7.20
CA GLU A 23 6.94 -36.23 -7.40
C GLU A 23 5.71 -35.32 -7.55
N THR A 24 5.45 -34.93 -8.79
CA THR A 24 4.13 -34.48 -9.20
C THR A 24 3.24 -35.70 -9.01
N SER A 25 2.51 -35.71 -7.91
CA SER A 25 1.50 -36.70 -7.54
C SER A 25 0.48 -36.85 -8.68
N LYS A 26 0.77 -37.74 -9.62
CA LYS A 26 -0.18 -38.28 -10.59
C LYS A 26 0.31 -39.63 -11.09
N GLY A 27 0.32 -40.60 -10.18
CA GLY A 27 0.54 -42.01 -10.46
C GLY A 27 -0.40 -42.81 -9.56
N ALA A 28 -1.18 -43.69 -10.17
CA ALA A 28 -2.29 -44.41 -9.59
C ALA A 28 -1.95 -45.17 -8.30
N SER A 29 -2.75 -44.97 -7.24
CA SER A 29 -2.89 -45.98 -6.18
C SER A 29 -3.79 -47.12 -6.69
N PRO A 30 -3.49 -48.39 -6.37
CA PRO A 30 -4.43 -49.48 -6.62
C PRO A 30 -5.72 -49.28 -5.81
N PRO A 31 -6.89 -49.68 -6.33
CA PRO A 31 -8.17 -49.47 -5.67
C PRO A 31 -8.34 -50.49 -4.55
N GLY A 32 -7.93 -50.12 -3.33
CA GLY A 32 -8.20 -50.93 -2.14
C GLY A 32 -7.21 -50.62 -1.03
N ALA A 33 -7.73 -49.96 0.02
CA ALA A 33 -7.05 -49.60 1.26
C ALA A 33 -6.06 -48.42 1.16
N ASP A 34 -6.57 -47.21 1.40
CA ASP A 34 -5.84 -46.27 2.25
C ASP A 34 -6.85 -45.31 2.87
N ASP A 35 -7.33 -45.65 4.06
CA ASP A 35 -7.85 -44.67 5.00
C ASP A 35 -6.77 -43.58 5.08
N GLY A 36 -7.11 -42.31 4.83
CA GLY A 36 -6.18 -41.19 4.54
C GLY A 36 -5.16 -40.80 5.63
N HIS A 37 -4.61 -41.78 6.34
CA HIS A 37 -3.51 -41.71 7.25
C HIS A 37 -2.22 -41.55 6.47
N PHE A 38 -1.63 -40.37 6.58
CA PHE A 38 -0.30 -40.11 6.08
C PHE A 38 0.73 -40.89 6.92
N HIS A 39 1.06 -42.11 6.50
CA HIS A 39 2.04 -42.95 7.18
C HIS A 39 3.47 -42.51 6.81
N MET A 40 4.02 -41.54 7.57
CA MET A 40 5.45 -41.25 7.52
C MET A 40 6.24 -42.28 8.34
N LYS A 41 7.37 -42.74 7.80
CA LYS A 41 8.37 -43.50 8.57
C LYS A 41 9.08 -42.55 9.55
N LEU A 42 8.47 -42.32 10.70
CA LEU A 42 9.05 -41.53 11.79
C LEU A 42 9.90 -42.47 12.66
N ASP A 43 11.22 -42.26 12.73
CA ASP A 43 12.02 -42.91 13.77
C ASP A 43 11.72 -42.24 15.11
N PRO A 44 11.12 -42.95 16.09
CA PRO A 44 10.78 -42.36 17.37
C PRO A 44 12.01 -41.81 18.10
N ARG A 45 13.22 -42.32 17.85
CA ARG A 45 14.44 -41.81 18.50
C ARG A 45 14.79 -40.39 18.07
N ILE A 46 14.35 -39.97 16.88
CA ILE A 46 14.64 -38.64 16.31
C ILE A 46 13.49 -37.68 16.58
N HIS A 47 12.25 -38.15 16.44
CA HIS A 47 11.08 -37.29 16.45
C HIS A 47 10.42 -37.14 17.82
N TRP A 48 10.77 -37.99 18.79
CA TRP A 48 10.18 -37.90 20.12
C TRP A 48 10.78 -36.74 20.94
N PRO A 49 9.97 -36.08 21.80
CA PRO A 49 10.48 -35.13 22.77
C PRO A 49 11.57 -35.78 23.63
N HIS A 50 12.73 -35.16 23.68
CA HIS A 50 13.78 -35.54 24.61
C HIS A 50 13.47 -34.94 25.99
N ASN A 51 13.51 -35.76 27.04
CA ASN A 51 13.45 -35.26 28.41
C ASN A 51 14.75 -34.51 28.73
N ARG A 52 14.72 -33.18 28.58
CA ARG A 52 15.82 -32.28 28.92
C ARG A 52 15.65 -31.78 30.36
N SER A 53 16.76 -31.45 31.02
CA SER A 53 16.73 -30.87 32.36
C SER A 53 16.25 -29.42 32.34
N ASP A 54 15.74 -28.94 33.47
CA ASP A 54 15.33 -27.54 33.64
C ASP A 54 16.48 -26.56 33.40
N GLN A 55 17.71 -26.93 33.80
CA GLN A 55 18.91 -26.14 33.54
C GLN A 55 19.23 -26.00 32.05
N TRP A 56 18.99 -27.06 31.26
CA TRP A 56 19.14 -26.97 29.81
C TRP A 56 18.09 -26.03 29.22
N TYR A 57 16.86 -26.09 29.71
CA TYR A 57 15.77 -25.23 29.26
C TYR A 57 16.07 -23.75 29.55
N THR A 58 16.50 -23.41 30.77
CA THR A 58 16.83 -22.03 31.14
C THR A 58 17.97 -21.48 30.30
N SER A 59 19.06 -22.26 30.15
CA SER A 59 20.20 -21.90 29.30
C SER A 59 19.79 -21.70 27.84
N LYS A 60 18.94 -22.59 27.30
CA LYS A 60 18.46 -22.47 25.90
C LYS A 60 17.57 -21.25 25.70
N MET A 61 16.74 -20.91 26.69
CA MET A 61 15.90 -19.71 26.66
C MET A 61 16.75 -18.43 26.68
N GLU A 62 17.80 -18.40 27.49
CA GLU A 62 18.76 -17.29 27.50
C GLU A 62 19.49 -17.16 26.17
N GLU A 63 19.93 -18.28 25.58
CA GLU A 63 20.54 -18.31 24.24
C GLU A 63 19.58 -17.75 23.18
N ILE A 64 18.32 -18.19 23.16
CA ILE A 64 17.30 -17.73 22.19
C ILE A 64 17.04 -16.23 22.36
N LYS A 65 16.94 -15.75 23.60
CA LYS A 65 16.78 -14.32 23.89
C LYS A 65 17.99 -13.51 23.41
N ALA A 66 19.20 -13.95 23.72
CA ALA A 66 20.45 -13.28 23.36
C ALA A 66 20.67 -13.25 21.84
N ARG A 67 20.26 -14.31 21.14
CA ARG A 67 20.45 -14.43 19.69
C ARG A 67 19.70 -13.37 18.88
N GLY A 68 18.59 -12.84 19.41
CA GLY A 68 17.77 -11.84 18.73
C GLY A 68 17.07 -12.39 17.48
N GLY A 69 15.79 -12.07 17.31
CA GLY A 69 14.97 -12.71 16.27
C GLY A 69 15.15 -12.13 14.86
N ARG A 70 15.14 -13.02 13.85
CA ARG A 70 14.86 -12.71 12.43
C ARG A 70 13.55 -11.91 12.24
N LYS A 71 12.62 -11.99 13.20
CA LYS A 71 11.34 -11.27 13.24
C LYS A 71 11.26 -10.12 14.26
N ALA A 72 12.34 -9.77 14.97
CA ALA A 72 12.33 -8.66 15.92
C ALA A 72 12.01 -7.29 15.27
N ASN A 73 12.20 -7.20 13.95
CA ASN A 73 11.88 -6.02 13.14
C ASN A 73 10.62 -6.21 12.29
N PHE A 74 9.95 -7.36 12.39
CA PHE A 74 8.70 -7.61 11.68
C PHE A 74 7.64 -6.63 12.19
N GLY A 75 6.98 -5.92 11.27
CA GLY A 75 5.99 -4.88 11.60
C GLY A 75 6.56 -3.50 11.98
N LYS A 76 7.88 -3.35 12.23
CA LYS A 76 8.47 -2.02 12.49
C LYS A 76 8.42 -1.12 11.25
N ALA A 77 8.61 -1.67 10.05
CA ALA A 77 8.49 -0.92 8.80
C ALA A 77 7.05 -0.40 8.60
N ALA A 78 6.05 -1.24 8.79
CA ALA A 78 4.64 -0.84 8.72
C ALA A 78 4.29 0.24 9.77
N LYS A 79 4.81 0.10 11.00
CA LYS A 79 4.66 1.11 12.05
C LYS A 79 5.27 2.46 11.66
N ARG A 80 6.47 2.47 11.06
CA ARG A 80 7.12 3.69 10.57
C ARG A 80 6.35 4.35 9.43
N MET A 81 5.88 3.57 8.45
CA MET A 81 5.06 4.11 7.36
C MET A 81 3.76 4.74 7.86
N ARG A 82 3.12 4.14 8.88
CA ARG A 82 1.94 4.74 9.52
C ARG A 82 2.28 6.05 10.24
N GLN A 83 3.42 6.11 10.92
CA GLN A 83 3.86 7.34 11.60
C GLN A 83 4.19 8.46 10.61
N GLN A 84 4.80 8.14 9.47
CA GLN A 84 5.06 9.11 8.41
C GLN A 84 3.76 9.67 7.84
N ARG A 85 2.79 8.81 7.48
CA ARG A 85 1.47 9.26 7.00
C ARG A 85 0.76 10.19 7.99
N LEU A 86 0.73 9.84 9.26
CA LEU A 86 0.10 10.69 10.29
C LEU A 86 0.83 12.02 10.49
N ALA A 87 2.15 12.09 10.22
CA ALA A 87 2.91 13.32 10.28
C ALA A 87 2.66 14.19 9.04
N GLU A 88 2.58 13.58 7.86
CA GLU A 88 2.20 14.24 6.60
C GLU A 88 0.79 14.82 6.66
N GLU A 89 -0.20 14.03 7.13
CA GLU A 89 -1.57 14.50 7.32
C GLU A 89 -1.64 15.70 8.27
N ARG A 90 -0.87 15.68 9.36
CA ARG A 90 -0.78 16.81 10.29
C ARG A 90 -0.16 18.05 9.62
N GLN A 91 0.91 17.87 8.84
CA GLN A 91 1.51 18.97 8.09
C GLN A 91 0.55 19.52 7.04
N GLU A 92 -0.21 18.68 6.36
CA GLU A 92 -1.23 19.11 5.41
C GLU A 92 -2.37 19.90 6.08
N GLU A 93 -2.78 19.50 7.29
CA GLU A 93 -3.74 20.25 8.10
C GLU A 93 -3.18 21.61 8.52
N GLU A 94 -1.94 21.65 9.02
CA GLU A 94 -1.24 22.89 9.37
C GLU A 94 -1.09 23.81 8.14
N ASP A 95 -0.71 23.27 6.98
CA ASP A 95 -0.59 24.01 5.71
C ASP A 95 -1.95 24.48 5.18
N LYS A 96 -3.03 23.71 5.39
CA LYS A 96 -4.40 24.15 5.06
C LYS A 96 -4.83 25.32 5.96
N LEU A 97 -4.51 25.27 7.24
CA LEU A 97 -4.82 26.34 8.20
C LEU A 97 -4.02 27.61 7.93
N VAL A 98 -2.72 27.50 7.60
CA VAL A 98 -1.88 28.65 7.21
C VAL A 98 -2.42 29.33 5.95
N VAL A 99 -3.06 28.57 5.06
CA VAL A 99 -3.60 29.10 3.80
C VAL A 99 -5.00 29.67 3.90
N ALA A 100 -5.77 29.26 4.91
CA ALA A 100 -6.96 30.02 5.30
C ALA A 100 -6.59 31.47 5.73
N GLY A 101 -5.32 31.74 6.07
CA GLY A 101 -4.78 33.06 6.40
C GLY A 101 -4.38 33.95 5.20
N GLY A 102 -4.60 33.54 3.96
CA GLY A 102 -4.51 34.43 2.79
C GLY A 102 -3.10 34.77 2.27
N GLY A 103 -2.06 34.07 2.71
CA GLY A 103 -0.71 34.22 2.14
C GLY A 103 -0.55 33.48 0.79
N PRO A 104 0.14 34.05 -0.22
CA PRO A 104 0.40 33.35 -1.47
C PRO A 104 1.32 32.16 -1.23
N ARG A 105 0.83 30.92 -1.42
CA ARG A 105 1.67 29.72 -1.33
C ARG A 105 2.76 29.76 -2.40
N PRO A 106 4.00 29.36 -2.10
CA PRO A 106 5.10 29.31 -3.07
C PRO A 106 4.79 28.38 -4.24
N TRP A 107 5.40 28.70 -5.40
CA TRP A 107 5.26 27.97 -6.67
C TRP A 107 5.72 26.50 -6.61
N SER A 108 6.46 26.11 -5.57
CA SER A 108 6.99 24.75 -5.38
C SER A 108 5.92 23.69 -5.07
N HIS A 109 4.68 24.09 -4.77
CA HIS A 109 3.58 23.16 -4.63
C HIS A 109 3.07 22.70 -6.00
N HIS A 110 2.87 21.40 -6.19
CA HIS A 110 2.19 20.82 -7.35
C HIS A 110 0.74 21.33 -7.41
N ARG A 111 0.54 22.52 -7.99
CA ARG A 111 -0.79 22.99 -8.38
C ARG A 111 -1.10 22.46 -9.77
N HIS A 112 -2.30 21.89 -9.93
CA HIS A 112 -2.86 21.73 -11.26
C HIS A 112 -2.98 23.13 -11.89
N MET A 113 -2.55 23.27 -13.14
CA MET A 113 -2.75 24.51 -13.90
C MET A 113 -4.26 24.76 -14.02
N ASP A 114 -4.71 25.92 -13.54
CA ASP A 114 -6.12 26.32 -13.51
C ASP A 114 -6.26 27.70 -14.16
N PHE A 115 -7.20 27.83 -15.10
CA PHE A 115 -7.53 29.08 -15.79
C PHE A 115 -8.99 29.52 -15.52
N GLY A 116 -9.64 28.94 -14.52
CA GLY A 116 -11.04 29.21 -14.20
C GLY A 116 -11.35 30.64 -13.76
N ASP A 117 -10.35 31.39 -13.30
CA ASP A 117 -10.48 32.78 -12.87
C ASP A 117 -10.15 33.79 -13.99
N VAL A 118 -9.63 33.32 -15.13
CA VAL A 118 -9.10 34.18 -16.21
C VAL A 118 -10.11 34.23 -17.37
N PRO A 119 -10.53 35.43 -17.83
CA PRO A 119 -11.40 35.56 -19.00
C PRO A 119 -10.66 35.18 -20.29
N GLU A 120 -11.40 34.86 -21.34
CA GLU A 120 -10.84 34.31 -22.59
C GLU A 120 -9.85 35.25 -23.29
N ASP A 121 -10.08 36.55 -23.19
CA ASP A 121 -9.24 37.59 -23.80
C ASP A 121 -7.87 37.73 -23.13
N GLU A 122 -7.79 37.35 -21.85
CA GLU A 122 -6.58 37.38 -21.03
C GLU A 122 -5.84 36.03 -21.01
N LEU A 123 -6.39 35.01 -21.67
CA LEU A 123 -5.70 33.72 -21.76
C LEU A 123 -4.36 33.87 -22.49
N PRO A 124 -3.32 33.16 -22.04
CA PRO A 124 -2.04 33.17 -22.73
C PRO A 124 -2.17 32.77 -24.19
N ILE A 125 -1.38 33.40 -25.07
CA ILE A 125 -1.47 33.27 -26.53
C ILE A 125 -1.42 31.80 -26.98
N TYR A 126 -0.63 30.95 -26.30
CA TYR A 126 -0.51 29.53 -26.60
C TYR A 126 -1.74 28.70 -26.19
N VAL A 127 -2.48 29.12 -25.15
CA VAL A 127 -3.76 28.51 -24.74
C VAL A 127 -4.83 28.87 -25.77
N ARG A 128 -4.91 30.15 -26.14
CA ARG A 128 -5.87 30.66 -27.13
C ARG A 128 -5.69 30.05 -28.52
N ARG A 129 -4.47 29.66 -28.88
CA ARG A 129 -4.15 29.01 -30.15
C ARG A 129 -4.69 27.58 -30.25
N ASN A 130 -5.02 26.92 -29.13
CA ASN A 130 -5.49 25.54 -29.11
C ASN A 130 -6.95 25.46 -28.63
N GLU A 131 -7.84 25.02 -29.51
CA GLU A 131 -9.28 24.93 -29.24
C GLU A 131 -9.63 23.98 -28.08
N GLU A 132 -8.86 22.92 -27.86
CA GLU A 132 -9.08 22.00 -26.74
C GLU A 132 -8.79 22.68 -25.40
N TRP A 133 -7.77 23.53 -25.37
CA TRP A 133 -7.41 24.30 -24.18
C TRP A 133 -8.41 25.40 -23.87
N VAL A 134 -8.95 26.06 -24.90
CA VAL A 134 -10.04 27.04 -24.74
C VAL A 134 -11.30 26.37 -24.18
N ARG A 135 -11.67 25.19 -24.70
CA ARG A 135 -12.78 24.38 -24.16
C ARG A 135 -12.54 23.96 -22.71
N GLY A 136 -11.32 23.53 -22.39
CA GLY A 136 -10.90 23.21 -21.02
C GLY A 136 -11.03 24.41 -20.08
N ALA A 137 -10.55 25.58 -20.49
CA ALA A 137 -10.66 26.82 -19.72
C ALA A 137 -12.12 27.27 -19.51
N ALA A 138 -12.97 27.15 -20.53
CA ALA A 138 -14.40 27.40 -20.40
C ALA A 138 -15.08 26.44 -19.40
N TRP A 139 -14.70 25.16 -19.41
CA TRP A 139 -15.20 24.19 -18.42
C TRP A 139 -14.74 24.51 -17.00
N MET A 140 -13.47 24.89 -16.81
CA MET A 140 -12.94 25.32 -15.50
C MET A 140 -13.72 26.52 -14.96
N ARG A 141 -13.96 27.55 -15.78
CA ARG A 141 -14.80 28.72 -15.42
C ARG A 141 -16.18 28.30 -14.92
N LYS A 142 -16.85 27.40 -15.63
CA LYS A 142 -18.16 26.86 -15.24
C LYS A 142 -18.11 26.10 -13.92
N MET A 143 -17.12 25.23 -13.73
CA MET A 143 -16.97 24.44 -12.49
C MET A 143 -16.68 25.32 -11.26
N HIS A 144 -15.94 26.42 -11.45
CA HIS A 144 -15.71 27.42 -10.40
C HIS A 144 -16.98 28.14 -10.00
N GLU A 145 -17.81 28.53 -10.97
CA GLU A 145 -19.11 29.14 -10.67
C GLU A 145 -20.05 28.17 -9.94
N GLU A 146 -20.10 26.91 -10.37
CA GLU A 146 -20.87 25.88 -9.68
C GLU A 146 -20.35 25.61 -8.26
N SER A 147 -19.04 25.53 -8.07
CA SER A 147 -18.44 25.33 -6.75
C SER A 147 -18.72 26.50 -5.82
N ARG A 148 -18.57 27.75 -6.30
CA ARG A 148 -18.97 28.96 -5.55
C ARG A 148 -20.43 28.95 -5.13
N ARG A 149 -21.34 28.50 -6.03
CA ARG A 149 -22.76 28.35 -5.70
C ARG A 149 -22.99 27.30 -4.63
N ARG A 150 -22.34 26.13 -4.73
CA ARG A 150 -22.45 25.06 -3.73
C ARG A 150 -21.92 25.51 -2.36
N ASP A 151 -20.79 26.22 -2.34
CA ASP A 151 -20.20 26.74 -1.11
C ASP A 151 -21.07 27.84 -0.48
N ALA A 152 -21.65 28.72 -1.30
CA ALA A 152 -22.62 29.71 -0.83
C ALA A 152 -23.89 29.07 -0.24
N CYS A 153 -24.42 28.00 -0.87
CA CYS A 153 -25.54 27.24 -0.34
C CYS A 153 -25.19 26.60 1.02
N ARG A 154 -24.03 25.93 1.12
CA ARG A 154 -23.56 25.33 2.38
C ARG A 154 -23.35 26.37 3.47
N ALA A 155 -22.74 27.51 3.15
CA ALA A 155 -22.55 28.59 4.11
C ALA A 155 -23.88 29.15 4.62
N ALA A 156 -24.89 29.29 3.73
CA ALA A 156 -26.23 29.70 4.13
C ALA A 156 -26.95 28.67 5.01
N GLU A 157 -26.75 27.37 4.77
CA GLU A 157 -27.26 26.30 5.62
C GLU A 157 -26.63 26.32 7.02
N LEU A 158 -25.30 26.38 7.10
CA LEU A 158 -24.57 26.50 8.36
C LEU A 158 -24.97 27.75 9.16
N PHE A 159 -25.20 28.87 8.47
CA PHE A 159 -25.69 30.10 9.09
C PHE A 159 -27.11 29.93 9.67
N LYS A 160 -28.01 29.24 8.96
CA LYS A 160 -29.36 28.93 9.47
C LYS A 160 -29.33 28.01 10.68
N GLU A 161 -28.48 26.98 10.66
CA GLU A 161 -28.29 26.05 11.78
C GLU A 161 -27.75 26.78 13.02
N HIS A 162 -26.77 27.67 12.83
CA HIS A 162 -26.21 28.49 13.91
C HIS A 162 -27.25 29.43 14.55
N LEU A 163 -28.11 30.07 13.73
CA LEU A 163 -29.21 30.90 14.23
C LEU A 163 -30.26 30.07 15.00
N ALA A 164 -30.56 28.86 14.55
CA ALA A 164 -31.51 27.96 15.22
C ALA A 164 -30.96 27.45 16.58
N SER A 165 -29.64 27.28 16.70
CA SER A 165 -28.99 26.82 17.94
C SER A 165 -28.86 27.90 19.01
N ASN A 166 -28.70 29.18 18.64
CA ASN A 166 -28.48 30.29 19.57
C ASN A 166 -29.76 31.06 19.96
N GLY A 167 -30.93 30.64 19.46
CA GLY A 167 -32.23 31.27 19.72
C GLY A 167 -33.02 30.70 20.90
N ARG A 168 -32.37 30.06 21.90
CA ARG A 168 -33.00 29.61 23.16
C ARG A 168 -32.37 30.25 24.37
#